data_AF-A0A0A9Y7N5-F1
#
_entry.id   AF-A0A0A9Y7N5-F1
#
_cell.length_a   1.000
_cell.length_b   1.000
_cell.length_c   1.000
_cell.angle_alpha   90.00
_cell.angle_beta   90.00
_cell.angle_gamma   90.00
#
_symmetry.space_group_name_H-M   'P 1'
#
loop_
_entity.id
_entity.type
_entity.pdbx_description
1 polymer ?
#
loop_
_entity_poly.entity_id
_entity_poly.type
_entity_poly.pdbx_seq_one_letter_code
_entity_poly.pdbx_strand_id
1 'polypeptide(L)'
;MKKFASDKNIEWVTTSPYHPEANGLVERKMRDVKQFMALYPSFRGGWKNCLEASVNHINRSYSSALGCSPQFKAFQQKSMYPADERFGISEGMLHEEEFSEDEEKKYNEAMKQSFDKRHPRTHPKFQVGGKILVQCGTYGENPNVRGPFTLKKIIWMNEFPKTLVYLDE
;
A
#
# COMPACT_ATOMS: atom_id res chain seq x y z
N MET A 1 6.72 -3.78 21.02
CA MET A 1 5.69 -3.30 20.09
C MET A 1 4.31 -3.87 20.36
N LYS A 2 4.11 -5.21 20.42
CA LYS A 2 2.79 -5.80 20.72
C LYS A 2 2.15 -5.27 22.01
N LYS A 3 2.95 -5.13 23.08
CA LYS A 3 2.50 -4.54 24.35
C LYS A 3 2.00 -3.10 24.16
N PHE A 4 2.79 -2.24 23.52
CA PHE A 4 2.42 -0.86 23.21
C PHE A 4 1.13 -0.75 22.39
N ALA A 5 0.95 -1.59 21.37
CA ALA A 5 -0.27 -1.60 20.55
C ALA A 5 -1.50 -2.02 21.38
N SER A 6 -1.36 -3.07 22.19
CA SER A 6 -2.41 -3.52 23.11
C SER A 6 -2.81 -2.44 24.12
N ASP A 7 -1.82 -1.74 24.70
CA ASP A 7 -2.06 -0.66 25.66
C ASP A 7 -2.81 0.54 25.03
N LYS A 8 -2.78 0.66 23.70
CA LYS A 8 -3.44 1.72 22.92
C LYS A 8 -4.71 1.25 22.20
N ASN A 9 -5.17 0.03 22.42
CA ASN A 9 -6.29 -0.59 21.70
C ASN A 9 -6.07 -0.62 20.17
N ILE A 10 -4.83 -0.85 19.73
CA ILE A 10 -4.46 -0.97 18.32
C ILE A 10 -4.23 -2.45 18.00
N GLU A 11 -4.93 -2.97 16.99
CA GLU A 11 -4.72 -4.33 16.50
C GLU A 11 -3.41 -4.41 15.70
N TRP A 12 -2.50 -5.30 16.11
CA TRP A 12 -1.24 -5.53 15.41
C TRP A 12 -1.40 -6.67 14.38
N VAL A 13 -1.43 -6.32 13.10
CA VAL A 13 -1.55 -7.26 11.99
C VAL A 13 -0.24 -7.33 11.20
N THR A 14 0.25 -8.54 10.91
CA THR A 14 1.44 -8.78 10.08
C THR A 14 1.08 -9.50 8.79
N THR A 15 1.77 -9.16 7.71
CA THR A 15 1.67 -9.85 6.42
C THR A 15 2.55 -11.11 6.38
N SER A 16 2.39 -11.93 5.34
CA SER A 16 3.26 -13.09 5.13
C SER A 16 4.73 -12.66 4.95
N PRO A 17 5.70 -13.43 5.48
CA PRO A 17 7.11 -13.17 5.26
C PRO A 17 7.45 -13.12 3.77
N TYR A 18 8.37 -12.23 3.39
CA TYR A 18 8.87 -12.06 2.02
C TYR A 18 7.79 -11.77 0.96
N HIS A 19 6.65 -11.21 1.37
CA HIS A 19 5.54 -10.88 0.47
C HIS A 19 5.23 -9.37 0.50
N PRO A 20 6.08 -8.52 -0.13
CA PRO A 20 5.91 -7.06 -0.11
C PRO A 20 4.61 -6.60 -0.79
N GLU A 21 4.09 -7.40 -1.71
CA GLU A 21 2.82 -7.15 -2.43
C GLU A 21 1.64 -6.99 -1.48
N ALA A 22 1.64 -7.68 -0.33
CA ALA A 22 0.60 -7.52 0.68
C ALA A 22 0.55 -6.13 1.31
N ASN A 23 1.66 -5.37 1.30
CA ASN A 23 1.73 -3.97 1.73
C ASN A 23 1.90 -3.01 0.54
N GLY A 24 1.38 -3.38 -0.64
CA GLY A 24 1.62 -2.67 -1.89
C GLY A 24 1.20 -1.19 -1.92
N LEU A 25 0.30 -0.74 -1.05
CA LEU A 25 -0.02 0.69 -0.89
C LEU A 25 1.14 1.47 -0.28
N VAL A 26 1.72 0.96 0.81
CA VAL A 26 2.87 1.59 1.50
C VAL A 26 4.10 1.56 0.59
N GLU A 27 4.34 0.43 -0.08
CA GLU A 27 5.47 0.30 -1.02
C GLU A 27 5.39 1.29 -2.19
N ARG A 28 4.20 1.47 -2.76
CA ARG A 28 3.97 2.51 -3.78
C ARG A 28 4.23 3.90 -3.22
N LYS A 29 3.76 4.20 -2.01
CA LYS A 29 3.99 5.51 -1.37
C LYS A 29 5.47 5.77 -1.10
N MET A 30 6.21 4.75 -0.67
CA MET A 30 7.66 4.86 -0.47
C MET A 30 8.41 5.10 -1.78
N ARG A 31 7.93 4.55 -2.90
CA ARG A 31 8.46 4.87 -4.23
C ARG A 31 8.28 6.35 -4.57
N ASP A 32 7.08 6.91 -4.35
CA ASP A 32 6.79 8.32 -4.62
C ASP A 32 7.72 9.24 -3.81
N VAL A 33 7.91 8.95 -2.52
CA VAL A 33 8.81 9.71 -1.63
C VAL A 33 10.25 9.67 -2.15
N LYS A 34 10.76 8.48 -2.46
CA LYS A 34 12.12 8.31 -2.98
C LYS A 34 12.29 9.03 -4.32
N GLN A 35 11.29 8.97 -5.20
CA GLN A 35 11.32 9.66 -6.49
C GLN A 35 11.39 11.17 -6.30
N PHE A 36 10.57 11.74 -5.41
CA PHE A 36 10.63 13.16 -5.09
C PHE A 36 12.02 13.56 -4.58
N MET A 37 12.56 12.82 -3.61
CA MET A 37 13.88 13.12 -3.05
C MET A 37 15.01 12.99 -4.09
N ALA A 38 14.90 12.03 -5.01
CA ALA A 38 15.86 11.85 -6.09
C ALA A 38 15.85 13.00 -7.11
N LEU A 39 14.71 13.68 -7.30
CA LEU A 39 14.61 14.85 -8.16
C LEU A 39 15.25 16.09 -7.54
N TYR A 40 15.43 16.12 -6.21
CA TYR A 40 16.01 17.26 -5.48
C TYR A 40 17.21 16.84 -4.60
N PRO A 41 18.31 16.33 -5.20
CA PRO A 41 19.46 15.85 -4.43
C PRO A 41 20.17 16.96 -3.63
N SER A 42 20.08 18.21 -4.10
CA SER A 42 20.67 19.41 -3.48
C SER A 42 19.64 20.27 -2.74
N PHE A 43 18.55 19.67 -2.25
CA PHE A 43 17.49 20.40 -1.56
C PHE A 43 18.01 21.20 -0.35
N ARG A 44 17.58 22.47 -0.25
CA ARG A 44 18.00 23.37 0.82
C ARG A 44 17.55 22.83 2.18
N GLY A 45 18.50 22.71 3.12
CA GLY A 45 18.26 22.10 4.43
C GLY A 45 18.47 20.58 4.46
N GLY A 46 18.96 19.99 3.36
CA GLY A 46 19.36 18.59 3.29
C GLY A 46 18.17 17.62 3.23
N TRP A 47 18.49 16.33 3.39
CA TRP A 47 17.53 15.25 3.15
C TRP A 47 16.30 15.28 4.07
N LYS A 48 16.43 15.80 5.31
CA LYS A 48 15.31 15.88 6.27
C LYS A 48 14.24 16.86 5.80
N ASN A 49 14.66 18.05 5.37
CA ASN A 49 13.74 19.05 4.82
C ASN A 49 13.18 18.59 3.48
N CYS A 50 13.98 17.87 2.68
CA CYS A 50 13.52 17.25 1.45
C CYS A 50 12.43 16.19 1.71
N LEU A 51 12.62 15.37 2.75
CA LEU A 51 11.63 14.37 3.18
C LEU A 51 10.34 15.05 3.63
N GLU A 52 10.41 16.08 4.47
CA GLU A 52 9.24 16.82 4.91
C GLU A 52 8.51 17.47 3.72
N ALA A 53 9.25 18.10 2.80
CA ALA A 53 8.70 18.64 1.57
C ALA A 53 8.04 17.57 0.70
N SER A 54 8.64 16.37 0.59
CA SER A 54 8.07 15.25 -0.16
C SER A 54 6.76 14.76 0.43
N VAL A 55 6.68 14.63 1.76
CA VAL A 55 5.47 14.20 2.47
C VAL A 55 4.36 15.23 2.29
N ASN A 56 4.68 16.51 2.45
CA ASN A 56 3.72 17.60 2.23
C ASN A 56 3.24 17.62 0.77
N HIS A 57 4.15 17.47 -0.19
CA HIS A 57 3.80 17.42 -1.60
C HIS A 57 2.85 16.26 -1.91
N ILE A 58 3.15 15.05 -1.42
CA ILE A 58 2.33 13.87 -1.71
C ILE A 58 0.96 13.94 -1.00
N ASN A 59 0.91 14.46 0.23
CA ASN A 59 -0.34 14.59 0.98
C ASN A 59 -1.27 15.67 0.44
N ARG A 60 -0.71 16.71 -0.18
CA ARG A 60 -1.46 17.85 -0.74
C ARG A 60 -1.78 17.72 -2.23
N SER A 61 -1.13 16.77 -2.91
CA SER A 61 -1.37 16.52 -4.32
C SER A 61 -2.62 15.69 -4.51
N TYR A 62 -3.36 15.99 -5.57
CA TYR A 62 -4.51 15.21 -6.00
C TYR A 62 -4.11 13.74 -6.25
N SER A 63 -4.87 12.80 -5.68
CA SER A 63 -4.73 11.38 -5.93
C SER A 63 -5.90 10.87 -6.77
N SER A 64 -5.60 10.38 -7.97
CA SER A 64 -6.61 9.79 -8.86
C SER A 64 -7.33 8.57 -8.25
N ALA A 65 -6.73 7.92 -7.25
CA ALA A 65 -7.33 6.80 -6.54
C ALA A 65 -8.32 7.25 -5.44
N LEU A 66 -8.17 8.48 -4.93
CA LEU A 66 -9.03 9.02 -3.88
C LEU A 66 -10.06 10.04 -4.41
N GLY A 67 -9.85 10.55 -5.63
CA GLY A 67 -10.63 11.65 -6.18
C GLY A 67 -10.29 13.02 -5.58
N CYS A 68 -9.39 13.07 -4.59
CA CYS A 68 -8.96 14.24 -3.86
C CYS A 68 -7.53 14.03 -3.33
N SER A 69 -6.98 15.02 -2.63
CA SER A 69 -5.73 14.90 -1.91
C SER A 69 -5.89 14.09 -0.61
N PRO A 70 -4.87 13.33 -0.19
CA PRO A 70 -4.89 12.65 1.10
C PRO A 70 -5.15 13.57 2.30
N GLN A 71 -4.68 14.81 2.26
CA GLN A 71 -4.92 15.81 3.32
C GLN A 71 -6.41 16.17 3.40
N PHE A 72 -7.05 16.40 2.24
CA PHE A 72 -8.48 16.65 2.19
C PHE A 72 -9.28 15.46 2.70
N LYS A 73 -8.98 14.23 2.23
CA LYS A 73 -9.65 13.01 2.69
C LYS A 73 -9.52 12.78 4.20
N ALA A 74 -8.37 13.12 4.79
CA ALA A 74 -8.11 12.88 6.20
C ALA A 74 -8.68 13.97 7.13
N PHE A 75 -8.65 15.24 6.71
CA PHE A 75 -8.92 16.38 7.60
C PHE A 75 -9.94 17.38 7.05
N GLN A 76 -10.48 17.15 5.85
CA GLN A 76 -11.36 18.08 5.11
C GLN A 76 -10.75 19.48 4.94
N GLN A 77 -9.41 19.54 4.90
CA GLN A 77 -8.67 20.78 4.77
C GLN A 77 -8.12 20.92 3.36
N LYS A 78 -8.43 22.05 2.71
CA LYS A 78 -7.88 22.36 1.38
C LYS A 78 -6.42 22.77 1.49
N SER A 79 -5.64 22.35 0.50
CA SER A 79 -4.20 22.60 0.48
C SER A 79 -3.89 24.03 0.02
N MET A 80 -3.74 24.95 0.98
CA MET A 80 -3.27 26.32 0.72
C MET A 80 -1.74 26.41 0.81
N TYR A 81 -1.13 27.13 -0.13
CA TYR A 81 0.29 27.43 -0.17
C TYR A 81 0.56 28.92 0.06
N PRO A 82 1.73 29.30 0.62
CA PRO A 82 2.11 30.71 0.76
C PRO A 82 2.16 31.48 -0.58
N ALA A 83 2.28 30.76 -1.71
CA ALA A 83 2.22 31.36 -3.03
C ALA A 83 0.79 31.80 -3.41
N ASP A 84 -0.24 31.11 -2.91
CA ASP A 84 -1.64 31.37 -3.25
C ASP A 84 -2.06 32.77 -2.78
N GLU A 85 -1.62 33.17 -1.58
CA GLU A 85 -1.81 34.53 -1.06
C GLU A 85 -1.20 35.59 -1.98
N ARG A 86 -0.02 35.33 -2.55
CA ARG A 86 0.64 36.26 -3.48
C ARG A 86 -0.11 36.41 -4.80
N PHE A 87 -0.83 35.38 -5.21
CA PHE A 87 -1.65 35.38 -6.43
C PHE A 87 -3.11 35.76 -6.17
N GLY A 88 -3.46 36.13 -4.93
CA GLY A 88 -4.83 36.49 -4.57
C GLY A 88 -5.81 35.31 -4.61
N ILE A 89 -5.29 34.07 -4.55
CA ILE A 89 -6.09 32.85 -4.51
C ILE A 89 -6.57 32.67 -3.07
N SER A 90 -7.88 32.63 -2.88
CA SER A 90 -8.50 32.35 -1.58
C SER A 90 -9.03 30.91 -1.52
N GLU A 91 -9.19 30.39 -0.30
CA GLU A 91 -9.68 29.01 -0.07
C GLU A 91 -11.06 28.75 -0.70
N GLY A 92 -11.90 29.80 -0.83
CA GLY A 92 -13.19 29.73 -1.50
C GLY A 92 -13.10 29.51 -3.01
N MET A 93 -11.95 29.79 -3.63
CA MET A 93 -11.69 29.55 -5.05
C MET A 93 -11.22 28.11 -5.32
N LEU A 94 -10.76 27.40 -4.29
CA LEU A 94 -10.32 26.02 -4.42
C LEU A 94 -11.54 25.09 -4.38
N HIS A 95 -11.64 24.21 -5.37
CA HIS A 95 -12.64 23.15 -5.41
C HIS A 95 -11.94 21.80 -5.26
N GLU A 96 -12.33 21.07 -4.23
CA GLU A 96 -11.83 19.73 -3.94
C GLU A 96 -12.99 18.94 -3.34
N GLU A 97 -13.32 17.82 -3.97
CA GLU A 97 -14.40 16.94 -3.57
C GLU A 97 -13.90 15.50 -3.58
N GLU A 98 -14.42 14.69 -2.66
CA GLU A 98 -14.15 13.27 -2.67
C GLU A 98 -14.96 12.59 -3.77
N PHE A 99 -14.49 11.43 -4.23
CA PHE A 99 -15.35 10.58 -5.05
C PHE A 99 -16.65 10.25 -4.31
N SER A 100 -17.76 10.36 -5.05
CA SER A 100 -19.03 9.76 -4.64
C SER A 100 -18.85 8.24 -4.47
N GLU A 101 -19.69 7.61 -3.64
CA GLU A 101 -19.68 6.15 -3.47
C GLU A 101 -19.78 5.40 -4.81
N ASP A 102 -20.54 5.94 -5.76
CA ASP A 102 -20.71 5.34 -7.08
C ASP A 102 -19.45 5.48 -7.95
N GLU A 103 -18.73 6.60 -7.82
CA GLU A 103 -17.47 6.83 -8.52
C GLU A 103 -16.36 5.94 -7.96
N GLU A 104 -16.30 5.80 -6.64
CA GLU A 104 -15.35 4.92 -5.96
C GLU A 104 -15.61 3.45 -6.35
N LYS A 105 -16.87 3.01 -6.39
CA LYS A 105 -17.23 1.65 -6.87
C LYS A 105 -16.78 1.43 -8.31
N LYS A 106 -17.11 2.36 -9.21
CA LYS A 106 -16.69 2.28 -10.63
C LYS A 106 -15.17 2.24 -10.77
N TYR A 107 -14.45 3.06 -10.02
CA TYR A 107 -12.99 3.07 -10.02
C TYR A 107 -12.42 1.73 -9.56
N ASN A 108 -12.93 1.19 -8.45
CA ASN A 108 -12.49 -0.08 -7.90
C ASN A 108 -12.80 -1.26 -8.84
N GLU A 109 -13.96 -1.25 -9.49
CA GLU A 109 -14.33 -2.24 -10.51
C GLU A 109 -13.40 -2.18 -11.73
N ALA A 110 -13.14 -0.99 -12.26
CA ALA A 110 -12.23 -0.80 -13.39
C ALA A 110 -10.79 -1.24 -13.05
N MET A 111 -10.33 -0.92 -11.83
CA MET A 111 -9.03 -1.36 -11.32
C MET A 111 -8.98 -2.89 -11.20
N LYS A 112 -10.04 -3.52 -10.69
CA LYS A 112 -10.15 -4.98 -10.59
C LYS A 112 -10.14 -5.65 -11.95
N GLN A 113 -10.92 -5.16 -12.91
CA GLN A 113 -10.91 -5.66 -14.29
C GLN A 113 -9.52 -5.56 -14.92
N SER A 114 -8.84 -4.43 -14.73
CA SER A 114 -7.48 -4.22 -15.22
C SER A 114 -6.45 -5.12 -14.53
N PHE A 115 -6.67 -5.47 -13.27
CA PHE A 115 -5.84 -6.42 -12.54
C PHE A 115 -6.06 -7.85 -13.03
N ASP A 116 -7.31 -8.31 -13.07
CA ASP A 116 -7.69 -9.66 -13.51
C ASP A 116 -7.26 -9.91 -14.97
N LYS A 117 -7.32 -8.89 -15.86
CA LYS A 117 -6.82 -8.99 -17.24
C LYS A 117 -5.31 -9.25 -17.33
N ARG A 118 -4.53 -8.68 -16.41
CA ARG A 118 -3.05 -8.82 -16.40
C ARG A 118 -2.58 -10.08 -15.67
N HIS A 119 -3.37 -10.60 -14.75
CA HIS A 119 -3.04 -11.75 -13.92
C HIS A 119 -4.06 -12.86 -14.15
N PRO A 120 -3.91 -13.68 -15.21
CA PRO A 120 -4.78 -14.83 -15.40
C PRO A 120 -4.71 -15.73 -14.16
N ARG A 121 -5.88 -16.02 -13.59
CA ARG A 121 -6.03 -16.75 -12.33
C ARG A 121 -5.64 -18.22 -12.48
N THR A 122 -4.36 -18.53 -12.32
CA THR A 122 -3.93 -19.90 -12.00
C THR A 122 -3.91 -20.03 -10.49
N HIS A 123 -5.04 -20.39 -9.89
CA HIS A 123 -5.06 -20.69 -8.45
C HIS A 123 -4.42 -22.07 -8.22
N PRO A 124 -3.36 -22.17 -7.42
CA PRO A 124 -2.86 -23.46 -6.99
C PRO A 124 -3.95 -24.12 -6.14
N LYS A 125 -4.29 -25.37 -6.47
CA LYS A 125 -5.22 -26.17 -5.67
C LYS A 125 -4.44 -26.77 -4.51
N PHE A 126 -4.73 -26.33 -3.29
CA PHE A 126 -4.14 -26.90 -2.08
C PHE A 126 -5.08 -27.93 -1.45
N GLN A 127 -4.52 -29.01 -0.91
CA GLN A 127 -5.24 -30.03 -0.15
C GLN A 127 -4.53 -30.27 1.17
N VAL A 128 -5.29 -30.38 2.26
CA VAL A 128 -4.74 -30.73 3.58
C VAL A 128 -4.10 -32.12 3.48
N GLY A 129 -2.90 -32.28 4.05
CA GLY A 129 -2.04 -33.46 3.87
C GLY A 129 -1.17 -33.44 2.61
N GLY A 130 -1.37 -32.48 1.70
CA GLY A 130 -0.51 -32.26 0.55
C GLY A 130 0.88 -31.76 0.95
N LYS A 131 1.86 -32.01 0.08
CA LYS A 131 3.24 -31.52 0.25
C LYS A 131 3.40 -30.16 -0.43
N ILE A 132 4.06 -29.23 0.26
CA ILE A 132 4.37 -27.90 -0.26
C ILE A 132 5.85 -27.57 -0.12
N LEU A 133 6.35 -26.71 -1.00
CA LEU A 133 7.63 -26.02 -0.82
C LEU A 133 7.35 -24.60 -0.36
N VAL A 134 8.15 -24.10 0.58
CA VAL A 134 8.00 -22.77 1.15
C VAL A 134 9.21 -21.93 0.80
N GLN A 135 8.97 -20.74 0.26
CA GLN A 135 10.03 -19.78 0.00
C GLN A 135 10.50 -19.13 1.32
N CYS A 136 11.77 -19.30 1.65
CA CYS A 136 12.40 -18.77 2.86
C CYS A 136 13.30 -17.54 2.58
N GLY A 137 13.34 -17.08 1.33
CA GLY A 137 14.09 -15.91 0.90
C GLY A 137 14.35 -15.93 -0.61
N THR A 138 15.27 -15.07 -1.05
CA THR A 138 15.74 -15.00 -2.44
C THR A 138 17.26 -14.87 -2.45
N TYR A 139 17.93 -15.53 -3.41
CA TYR A 139 19.34 -15.32 -3.73
C TYR A 139 19.44 -14.77 -5.15
N GLY A 140 19.55 -13.44 -5.27
CA GLY A 140 19.34 -12.75 -6.55
C GLY A 140 17.89 -12.94 -7.02
N GLU A 141 17.72 -13.44 -8.25
CA GLU A 141 16.41 -13.72 -8.85
C GLU A 141 15.83 -15.08 -8.44
N ASN A 142 16.64 -15.99 -7.87
CA ASN A 142 16.20 -17.34 -7.57
C ASN A 142 15.59 -17.45 -6.16
N PRO A 143 14.38 -18.01 -6.00
CA PRO A 143 13.78 -18.22 -4.69
C PRO A 143 14.53 -19.32 -3.94
N ASN A 144 14.91 -19.02 -2.68
CA ASN A 144 15.40 -20.04 -1.78
C ASN A 144 14.20 -20.78 -1.19
N VAL A 145 14.06 -22.06 -1.51
CA VAL A 145 12.92 -22.90 -1.12
C VAL A 145 13.34 -23.98 -0.14
N ARG A 146 12.49 -24.24 0.86
CA ARG A 146 12.62 -25.34 1.82
C ARG A 146 11.40 -26.27 1.77
N GLY A 147 11.58 -27.49 2.25
CA GLY A 147 10.57 -28.53 2.31
C GLY A 147 11.06 -29.84 1.69
N PRO A 148 10.15 -30.77 1.34
CA PRO A 148 8.69 -30.60 1.36
C PRO A 148 8.10 -30.64 2.77
N PHE A 149 7.20 -29.70 3.07
CA PHE A 149 6.42 -29.66 4.32
C PHE A 149 5.01 -30.21 4.10
N THR A 150 4.45 -30.83 5.15
CA THR A 150 3.07 -31.33 5.11
C THR A 150 2.09 -30.24 5.52
N LEU A 151 1.11 -29.97 4.67
CA LEU A 151 0.09 -28.95 4.90
C LEU A 151 -0.92 -29.42 5.96
N LYS A 152 -1.01 -28.71 7.08
CA LYS A 152 -1.90 -29.04 8.21
C LYS A 152 -3.25 -28.35 8.11
N LYS A 153 -3.28 -27.08 7.71
CA LYS A 153 -4.51 -26.27 7.67
C LYS A 153 -4.43 -25.21 6.59
N ILE A 154 -5.56 -24.98 5.92
CA ILE A 154 -5.76 -23.89 4.97
C ILE A 154 -6.81 -22.95 5.55
N ILE A 155 -6.48 -21.66 5.64
CA ILE A 155 -7.43 -20.60 6.02
C ILE A 155 -7.87 -19.89 4.74
N TRP A 156 -9.16 -19.98 4.44
CA TRP A 156 -9.78 -19.41 3.25
C TRP A 156 -10.38 -18.04 3.53
N MET A 157 -10.29 -17.12 2.57
CA MET A 157 -10.98 -15.83 2.58
C MET A 157 -11.54 -15.57 1.19
N ASN A 158 -12.87 -15.50 1.05
CA ASN A 158 -13.55 -15.29 -0.25
C ASN A 158 -13.01 -16.23 -1.35
N GLU A 159 -12.97 -17.54 -1.06
CA GLU A 159 -12.48 -18.59 -1.97
C GLU A 159 -10.98 -18.56 -2.29
N PHE A 160 -10.20 -17.66 -1.68
CA PHE A 160 -8.75 -17.60 -1.83
C PHE A 160 -8.03 -18.21 -0.60
N PRO A 161 -7.00 -19.05 -0.79
CA PRO A 161 -6.24 -19.61 0.33
C PRO A 161 -5.31 -18.52 0.90
N LYS A 162 -5.73 -17.87 1.98
CA LYS A 162 -5.03 -16.72 2.58
C LYS A 162 -3.84 -17.15 3.44
N THR A 163 -3.96 -18.25 4.19
CA THR A 163 -2.89 -18.72 5.07
C THR A 163 -2.79 -20.23 5.01
N LEU A 164 -1.57 -20.70 4.74
CA LEU A 164 -1.19 -22.11 4.74
C LEU A 164 -0.39 -22.39 6.00
N VAL A 165 -0.92 -23.25 6.87
CA VAL A 165 -0.22 -23.73 8.06
C VAL A 165 0.36 -25.10 7.73
N TYR A 166 1.67 -25.23 7.87
CA TYR A 166 2.41 -26.47 7.61
C TYR A 166 3.17 -26.91 8.86
N LEU A 167 3.54 -28.20 8.88
CA LEU A 167 4.38 -28.77 9.92
C LEU A 167 5.84 -28.69 9.47
N ASP A 168 6.67 -28.06 10.28
CA ASP A 168 8.14 -28.08 10.21
C ASP A 168 8.57 -29.11 11.28
N GLU A 169 9.05 -30.28 10.86
CA GLU A 169 9.54 -31.35 11.76
C GLU A 169 10.92 -31.01 12.31
#